data_AF-A0A536HYC1-F1
#
_entry.id   AF-A0A536HYC1-F1
#
_cell.length_a   1.000
_cell.length_b   1.000
_cell.length_c   1.000
_cell.angle_alpha   90.00
_cell.angle_beta   90.00
_cell.angle_gamma   90.00
#
_symmetry.space_group_name_H-M   'P 1'
#
loop_
_entity.id
_entity.type
_entity.pdbx_description
1 polymer ?
#
loop_
_entity_poly.entity_id
_entity_poly.type
_entity_poly.pdbx_seq_one_letter_code
_entity_poly.pdbx_strand_id
1 'polypeptide(L)'
;MPARRRTTAPRTGIIPNFLDKLEWRNAGPFRGGRVGAVAGDPRDRNTFYFGSTGGGVWKTGDGGLYWENMSDGFFKRASVGAIAVSRSDPNVIYAGMGESCIRGNVSHGDGVYRSTDAGKTWTHLGLERTRNIGKLRVHPEDPDTVYVAALGHAHGTNPERGVFRSRDGGKTWKRVLYRGERAGAIDISMDANNPRNLYATIWEAVRRPYELVSGGPGSGIFRSNDAGDTWTDISHARGLPKGILGKIGIAASAAKSGRVFAIVEADDGAVFRSDDGGDNWERGSEDRNLRQRAWYYNHIYADPKDPETAWVLNVDAWRSNDGGKTFVQMSIPHGDHHDLWIDPDDPNRMIEGNDGGGVVTFNGGESWSGVYNQPTAEFYHVTTDMSTPYRIYGCQQDNTSMSIPSRAPIAGVTAADNFAVGGGEAGHIAVRPDDPDIIYAGEYQGIITRHDRRTRQTRLISVWPESSSGEGAGDLRYRFQWTAPIALSPHDPNVLYHCGNRIFRTRNEGESWEAISPDLTRNDPKRLGASGGPITKDNTGAEYYCTVFAFAESPVARGVLWAGSDDGLVHVSRDDGKTWKNVTPKGIGSWALVSI
;
A
#
# COMPACT_ATOMS: atom_id res chain seq x y z
N MET A 1 -19.24 34.55 70.97
CA MET A 1 -18.31 34.75 69.84
C MET A 1 -18.50 33.62 68.85
N PRO A 2 -18.84 33.88 67.57
CA PRO A 2 -19.06 32.82 66.59
C PRO A 2 -17.72 32.36 65.99
N ALA A 3 -17.55 31.04 65.86
CA ALA A 3 -16.41 30.44 65.19
C ALA A 3 -16.45 30.76 63.68
N ARG A 4 -15.41 31.43 63.18
CA ARG A 4 -15.21 31.68 61.75
C ARG A 4 -15.09 30.35 61.00
N ARG A 5 -16.09 30.05 60.16
CA ARG A 5 -15.99 29.07 59.07
C ARG A 5 -14.89 29.55 58.11
N ARG A 6 -13.76 28.84 58.05
CA ARG A 6 -12.79 28.98 56.96
C ARG A 6 -13.42 28.36 55.71
N THR A 7 -13.92 29.19 54.82
CA THR A 7 -14.21 28.80 53.43
C THR A 7 -12.87 28.59 52.72
N THR A 8 -12.47 27.34 52.53
CA THR A 8 -11.43 27.00 51.55
C THR A 8 -12.03 27.21 50.16
N ALA A 9 -11.62 28.29 49.49
CA ALA A 9 -11.86 28.43 48.06
C ALA A 9 -11.23 27.22 47.34
N PRO A 10 -11.89 26.64 46.32
CA PRO A 10 -11.27 25.62 45.51
C PRO A 10 -10.06 26.24 44.83
N ARG A 11 -8.87 25.69 45.09
CA ARG A 11 -7.70 25.97 44.26
C ARG A 11 -8.03 25.46 42.87
N THR A 12 -8.43 26.35 41.97
CA THR A 12 -8.37 26.13 40.52
C THR A 12 -6.89 26.13 40.12
N GLY A 13 -6.18 25.07 40.54
CA GLY A 13 -4.89 24.75 39.97
C GLY A 13 -5.15 24.32 38.54
N ILE A 14 -4.70 25.14 37.59
CA ILE A 14 -4.50 24.70 36.21
C ILE A 14 -3.57 23.49 36.31
N ILE A 15 -4.09 22.28 36.11
CA ILE A 15 -3.24 21.11 35.90
C ILE A 15 -2.51 21.40 34.59
N PRO A 16 -1.19 21.58 34.58
CA PRO A 16 -0.46 21.77 33.33
C PRO A 16 -0.77 20.58 32.43
N ASN A 17 -1.10 20.83 31.16
CA ASN A 17 -1.23 19.75 30.21
C ASN A 17 0.17 19.14 29.98
N PHE A 18 0.50 18.09 30.72
CA PHE A 18 1.80 17.43 30.64
C PHE A 18 2.02 16.75 29.29
N LEU A 19 0.95 16.49 28.53
CA LEU A 19 1.05 15.92 27.19
C LEU A 19 1.74 16.87 26.21
N ASP A 20 1.60 18.19 26.39
CA ASP A 20 2.24 19.19 25.52
C ASP A 20 3.76 19.28 25.73
N LYS A 21 4.28 18.63 26.78
CA LYS A 21 5.73 18.52 27.06
C LYS A 21 6.34 17.21 26.58
N LEU A 22 5.53 16.30 26.04
CA LEU A 22 6.04 15.04 25.49
C LEU A 22 6.59 15.30 24.08
N GLU A 23 7.76 14.75 23.80
CA GLU A 23 8.36 14.79 22.48
C GLU A 23 8.14 13.44 21.78
N TRP A 24 7.78 13.51 20.51
CA TRP A 24 7.76 12.31 19.66
C TRP A 24 9.18 11.81 19.47
N ARG A 25 9.36 10.50 19.62
CA ARG A 25 10.58 9.81 19.21
C ARG A 25 10.22 8.67 18.30
N ASN A 26 11.11 8.38 17.36
CA ASN A 26 11.05 7.14 16.63
C ASN A 26 11.47 5.98 17.57
N ALA A 27 10.59 4.99 17.73
CA ALA A 27 10.89 3.80 18.53
C ALA A 27 11.72 2.75 17.76
N GLY A 28 11.81 2.88 16.44
CA GLY A 28 12.21 1.82 15.51
C GLY A 28 11.02 0.92 15.14
N PRO A 29 11.25 -0.13 14.34
CA PRO A 29 12.52 -0.50 13.71
C PRO A 29 12.83 0.35 12.48
N PHE A 30 14.10 0.37 12.07
CA PHE A 30 14.52 0.87 10.76
C PHE A 30 14.34 -0.26 9.73
N ARG A 31 13.09 -0.59 9.40
CA ARG A 31 12.73 -1.49 8.30
C ARG A 31 11.88 -0.71 7.32
N GLY A 32 12.24 -0.74 6.05
CA GLY A 32 11.41 -0.14 5.04
C GLY A 32 10.05 -0.84 4.96
N GLY A 33 9.03 -0.02 4.73
CA GLY A 33 7.73 -0.46 4.23
C GLY A 33 7.54 0.00 2.80
N ARG A 34 6.33 -0.14 2.29
CA ARG A 34 6.05 -0.02 0.88
C ARG A 34 6.34 1.35 0.28
N VAL A 35 6.99 1.30 -0.88
CA VAL A 35 7.36 2.44 -1.72
C VAL A 35 6.71 2.28 -3.09
N GLY A 36 5.79 3.18 -3.40
CA GLY A 36 5.08 3.20 -4.68
C GLY A 36 5.64 4.19 -5.70
N ALA A 37 6.64 4.99 -5.33
CA ALA A 37 7.20 6.04 -6.18
C ALA A 37 8.68 6.26 -5.93
N VAL A 38 9.49 6.37 -6.98
CA VAL A 38 10.93 6.67 -6.88
C VAL A 38 11.40 7.64 -7.95
N ALA A 39 12.45 8.40 -7.64
CA ALA A 39 13.13 9.27 -8.60
C ALA A 39 14.60 9.50 -8.21
N GLY A 40 15.46 9.72 -9.19
CA GLY A 40 16.85 10.14 -8.99
C GLY A 40 17.07 11.59 -9.40
N ASP A 41 18.05 12.24 -8.76
CA ASP A 41 18.60 13.50 -9.26
C ASP A 41 19.50 13.19 -10.47
N PRO A 42 19.24 13.75 -11.67
CA PRO A 42 20.04 13.46 -12.87
C PRO A 42 21.41 14.16 -12.90
N ARG A 43 21.74 15.00 -11.92
CA ARG A 43 23.04 15.71 -11.84
C ARG A 43 23.88 15.23 -10.67
N ASP A 44 23.26 14.96 -9.54
CA ASP A 44 23.95 14.44 -8.35
C ASP A 44 23.83 12.91 -8.29
N ARG A 45 24.96 12.23 -8.46
CA ARG A 45 25.05 10.77 -8.52
C ARG A 45 24.50 10.07 -7.26
N ASN A 46 24.58 10.67 -6.09
CA ASN A 46 24.22 10.01 -4.84
C ASN A 46 22.81 10.38 -4.35
N THR A 47 22.14 11.31 -5.03
CA THR A 47 20.84 11.82 -4.59
C THR A 47 19.69 11.07 -5.24
N PHE A 48 18.82 10.51 -4.40
CA PHE A 48 17.59 9.83 -4.80
C PHE A 48 16.46 10.14 -3.83
N TYR A 49 15.25 9.90 -4.29
CA TYR A 49 14.01 10.12 -3.55
C TYR A 49 13.11 8.90 -3.65
N PHE A 50 12.41 8.59 -2.57
CA PHE A 50 11.30 7.64 -2.60
C PHE A 50 10.06 8.23 -1.94
N GLY A 51 8.90 7.74 -2.36
CA GLY A 51 7.59 8.06 -1.81
C GLY A 51 6.97 6.82 -1.20
N SER A 52 6.72 6.85 0.10
CA SER A 52 6.06 5.76 0.81
C SER A 52 4.53 5.87 0.68
N THR A 53 3.85 4.73 0.65
CA THR A 53 2.38 4.62 0.62
C THR A 53 1.70 5.12 1.89
N GLY A 54 2.45 5.25 3.00
CA GLY A 54 1.97 5.75 4.30
C GLY A 54 2.95 6.66 5.05
N GLY A 55 4.06 7.07 4.45
CA GLY A 55 5.18 7.72 5.14
C GLY A 55 5.75 8.98 4.50
N GLY A 56 5.13 9.53 3.44
CA GLY A 56 5.59 10.75 2.79
C GLY A 56 6.80 10.57 1.85
N VAL A 57 7.53 11.66 1.59
CA VAL A 57 8.70 11.67 0.69
C VAL A 57 9.98 11.64 1.50
N TRP A 58 10.91 10.80 1.07
CA TRP A 58 12.22 10.61 1.69
C TRP A 58 13.33 10.86 0.69
N LYS A 59 14.49 11.32 1.17
CA LYS A 59 15.67 11.63 0.37
C LYS A 59 16.90 10.95 0.94
N THR A 60 17.76 10.45 0.06
CA THR A 60 19.14 10.09 0.37
C THR A 60 20.09 11.01 -0.39
N GLY A 61 21.24 11.31 0.21
CA GLY A 61 22.36 12.00 -0.43
C GLY A 61 23.65 11.17 -0.47
N ASP A 62 23.59 9.92 -0.04
CA ASP A 62 24.73 9.02 0.11
C ASP A 62 24.51 7.66 -0.60
N GLY A 63 23.61 7.63 -1.58
CA GLY A 63 23.36 6.45 -2.41
C GLY A 63 22.56 5.36 -1.71
N GLY A 64 21.66 5.73 -0.79
CA GLY A 64 20.72 4.81 -0.14
C GLY A 64 21.21 4.22 1.18
N LEU A 65 22.26 4.79 1.79
CA LEU A 65 22.74 4.37 3.12
C LEU A 65 21.94 5.04 4.24
N TYR A 66 21.56 6.30 4.06
CA TYR A 66 20.72 7.07 4.97
C TYR A 66 19.59 7.79 4.24
N TRP A 67 18.43 7.86 4.91
CA TRP A 67 17.21 8.46 4.39
C TRP A 67 16.63 9.48 5.36
N GLU A 68 16.33 10.67 4.86
CA GLU A 68 15.73 11.79 5.59
C GLU A 68 14.29 12.03 5.12
N ASN A 69 13.37 12.27 6.05
CA ASN A 69 12.01 12.68 5.70
C ASN A 69 12.04 14.13 5.18
N MET A 70 11.40 14.36 4.03
CA MET A 70 11.38 15.65 3.35
C MET A 70 9.99 16.31 3.36
N SER A 71 8.96 15.66 3.93
CA SER A 71 7.56 16.04 3.75
C SER A 71 6.80 16.41 5.02
N ASP A 72 7.28 15.97 6.18
CA ASP A 72 6.62 16.21 7.46
C ASP A 72 6.55 17.71 7.74
N GLY A 73 5.40 18.16 8.25
CA GLY A 73 5.10 19.58 8.44
C GLY A 73 4.57 20.29 7.19
N PHE A 74 4.67 19.70 5.99
CA PHE A 74 4.14 20.28 4.75
C PHE A 74 2.93 19.53 4.20
N PHE A 75 2.98 18.19 4.19
CA PHE A 75 1.94 17.36 3.58
C PHE A 75 0.77 17.14 4.53
N LYS A 76 -0.47 17.15 4.00
CA LYS A 76 -1.69 16.84 4.78
C LYS A 76 -2.05 15.36 4.77
N ARG A 77 -1.48 14.60 3.82
CA ARG A 77 -1.66 13.16 3.64
C ARG A 77 -0.29 12.51 3.43
N ALA A 78 -0.15 11.25 3.85
CA ALA A 78 1.14 10.56 3.82
C ALA A 78 1.33 9.63 2.62
N SER A 79 0.26 9.36 1.85
CA SER A 79 0.34 8.45 0.70
C SER A 79 0.91 9.15 -0.52
N VAL A 80 2.07 8.69 -1.00
CA VAL A 80 2.73 9.19 -2.21
C VAL A 80 2.62 8.15 -3.32
N GLY A 81 2.00 8.52 -4.43
CA GLY A 81 1.83 7.63 -5.60
C GLY A 81 2.74 7.96 -6.79
N ALA A 82 3.37 9.15 -6.79
CA ALA A 82 4.30 9.53 -7.84
C ALA A 82 5.30 10.58 -7.36
N ILE A 83 6.55 10.49 -7.84
CA ILE A 83 7.57 11.52 -7.67
C ILE A 83 8.21 11.78 -9.03
N ALA A 84 8.46 13.04 -9.37
CA ALA A 84 9.25 13.42 -10.53
C ALA A 84 10.22 14.54 -10.19
N VAL A 85 11.50 14.31 -10.42
CA VAL A 85 12.57 15.33 -10.36
C VAL A 85 12.76 15.90 -11.76
N SER A 86 12.82 17.22 -11.89
CA SER A 86 13.05 17.85 -13.19
C SER A 86 14.49 17.64 -13.68
N ARG A 87 14.64 17.28 -14.96
CA ARG A 87 15.95 17.15 -15.61
C ARG A 87 16.62 18.50 -15.85
N SER A 88 15.84 19.51 -16.21
CA SER A 88 16.31 20.87 -16.49
C SER A 88 16.62 21.66 -15.23
N ASP A 89 16.07 21.28 -14.07
CA ASP A 89 16.41 21.85 -12.76
C ASP A 89 16.06 20.88 -11.61
N PRO A 90 17.03 20.09 -11.10
CA PRO A 90 16.76 19.11 -10.03
C PRO A 90 16.33 19.70 -8.69
N ASN A 91 16.37 21.02 -8.51
CA ASN A 91 15.72 21.65 -7.36
C ASN A 91 14.19 21.57 -7.43
N VAL A 92 13.64 21.43 -8.64
CA VAL A 92 12.20 21.31 -8.88
C VAL A 92 11.78 19.84 -8.81
N ILE A 93 10.96 19.54 -7.80
CA ILE A 93 10.41 18.20 -7.57
C ILE A 93 8.90 18.31 -7.47
N TYR A 94 8.19 17.40 -8.13
CA TYR A 94 6.74 17.22 -7.97
C TYR A 94 6.46 15.91 -7.24
N ALA A 95 5.53 15.95 -6.29
CA ALA A 95 5.00 14.78 -5.59
C ALA A 95 3.49 14.69 -5.84
N GLY A 96 3.04 13.54 -6.34
CA GLY A 96 1.65 13.21 -6.58
C GLY A 96 1.14 12.33 -5.44
N MET A 97 0.06 12.76 -4.80
CA MET A 97 -0.45 12.12 -3.59
C MET A 97 -1.53 11.09 -3.91
N GLY A 98 -1.53 10.00 -3.13
CA GLY A 98 -2.35 8.81 -3.30
C GLY A 98 -1.90 7.95 -4.47
N GLU A 99 -2.06 6.64 -4.37
CA GLU A 99 -1.45 5.68 -5.31
C GLU A 99 -2.47 5.01 -6.25
N SER A 100 -2.00 4.57 -7.42
CA SER A 100 -2.83 3.86 -8.41
C SER A 100 -2.86 2.34 -8.22
N CYS A 101 -2.01 1.77 -7.35
CA CYS A 101 -2.00 0.35 -7.02
C CYS A 101 -3.01 0.05 -5.90
N ILE A 102 -4.29 0.17 -6.24
CA ILE A 102 -5.42 0.28 -5.30
C ILE A 102 -5.73 -0.99 -4.48
N ARG A 103 -5.12 -1.10 -3.29
CA ARG A 103 -5.53 -2.06 -2.24
C ARG A 103 -6.88 -1.68 -1.59
N GLY A 104 -7.52 -2.63 -0.90
CA GLY A 104 -8.81 -2.40 -0.22
C GLY A 104 -8.75 -1.34 0.89
N ASN A 105 -7.59 -1.21 1.53
CA ASN A 105 -7.25 -0.27 2.60
C ASN A 105 -6.34 0.87 2.13
N VAL A 106 -6.28 1.14 0.82
CA VAL A 106 -5.44 2.22 0.27
C VAL A 106 -5.82 3.57 0.88
N SER A 107 -4.81 4.34 1.30
CA SER A 107 -5.00 5.70 1.76
C SER A 107 -5.06 6.66 0.59
N HIS A 108 -5.99 7.61 0.64
CA HIS A 108 -6.12 8.59 -0.43
C HIS A 108 -5.16 9.78 -0.21
N GLY A 109 -4.67 10.33 -1.31
CA GLY A 109 -3.94 11.59 -1.34
C GLY A 109 -4.85 12.81 -1.41
N ASP A 110 -4.20 13.95 -1.58
CA ASP A 110 -4.82 15.27 -1.62
C ASP A 110 -4.26 16.16 -2.76
N GLY A 111 -3.78 15.57 -3.85
CA GLY A 111 -3.39 16.30 -5.06
C GLY A 111 -1.89 16.33 -5.29
N VAL A 112 -1.36 17.47 -5.75
CA VAL A 112 0.06 17.61 -6.12
C VAL A 112 0.77 18.61 -5.23
N TYR A 113 2.00 18.31 -4.84
CA TYR A 113 2.93 19.22 -4.18
C TYR A 113 4.14 19.48 -5.07
N ARG A 114 4.74 20.67 -4.93
CA ARG A 114 5.99 21.06 -5.62
C ARG A 114 6.98 21.66 -4.65
N SER A 115 8.25 21.26 -4.81
CA SER A 115 9.41 21.89 -4.18
C SER A 115 10.24 22.61 -5.25
N THR A 116 10.95 23.66 -4.86
CA THR A 116 11.94 24.39 -5.69
C THR A 116 13.32 24.45 -5.03
N ASP A 117 13.53 23.65 -3.99
CA ASP A 117 14.74 23.64 -3.17
C ASP A 117 15.15 22.20 -2.81
N ALA A 118 14.93 21.28 -3.76
CA ALA A 118 15.31 19.87 -3.68
C ALA A 118 14.67 19.13 -2.49
N GLY A 119 13.39 19.44 -2.21
CA GLY A 119 12.53 18.81 -1.23
C GLY A 119 12.52 19.47 0.15
N LYS A 120 13.26 20.56 0.38
CA LYS A 120 13.34 21.19 1.72
C LYS A 120 12.05 21.90 2.11
N THR A 121 11.34 22.49 1.15
CA THR A 121 10.02 23.08 1.34
C THR A 121 9.08 22.68 0.19
N TRP A 122 7.78 22.62 0.50
CA TRP A 122 6.75 22.22 -0.45
C TRP A 122 5.57 23.18 -0.49
N THR A 123 5.05 23.38 -1.69
CA THR A 123 3.81 24.13 -1.96
C THR A 123 2.77 23.19 -2.54
N HIS A 124 1.56 23.22 -2.00
CA HIS A 124 0.42 22.46 -2.52
C HIS A 124 -0.19 23.14 -3.76
N LEU A 125 -0.50 22.37 -4.80
CA LEU A 125 -0.84 22.83 -6.16
C LEU A 125 -2.25 22.43 -6.62
N GLY A 126 -3.12 22.01 -5.69
CA GLY A 126 -4.48 21.56 -6.00
C GLY A 126 -4.55 20.12 -6.53
N LEU A 127 -5.65 19.80 -7.25
CA LEU A 127 -6.05 18.45 -7.68
C LEU A 127 -6.51 17.54 -6.51
N GLU A 128 -7.03 18.09 -5.42
CA GLU A 128 -7.42 17.36 -4.21
C GLU A 128 -8.50 16.30 -4.44
N ARG A 129 -9.31 16.49 -5.49
CA ARG A 129 -10.39 15.57 -5.85
C ARG A 129 -9.93 14.38 -6.67
N THR A 130 -8.71 14.39 -7.21
CA THR A 130 -8.19 13.22 -7.95
C THR A 130 -7.92 12.06 -7.00
N ARG A 131 -7.51 12.34 -5.75
CA ARG A 131 -7.23 11.39 -4.65
C ARG A 131 -6.13 10.36 -4.90
N ASN A 132 -5.98 9.82 -6.10
CA ASN A 132 -4.98 8.81 -6.45
C ASN A 132 -4.30 9.23 -7.76
N ILE A 133 -2.99 9.46 -7.68
CA ILE A 133 -2.13 9.90 -8.78
C ILE A 133 -1.11 8.79 -9.04
N GLY A 134 -1.17 8.18 -10.23
CA GLY A 134 -0.32 7.04 -10.57
C GLY A 134 1.02 7.41 -11.19
N LYS A 135 1.13 8.57 -11.85
CA LYS A 135 2.38 8.98 -12.50
C LYS A 135 2.48 10.49 -12.72
N LEU A 136 3.72 10.98 -12.68
CA LEU A 136 4.10 12.34 -13.03
C LEU A 136 5.17 12.32 -14.13
N ARG A 137 5.10 13.27 -15.07
CA ARG A 137 6.15 13.53 -16.05
C ARG A 137 6.42 15.03 -16.16
N VAL A 138 7.66 15.42 -15.99
CA VAL A 138 8.13 16.80 -16.18
C VAL A 138 8.78 16.89 -17.55
N HIS A 139 8.52 17.97 -18.28
CA HIS A 139 9.16 18.21 -19.57
C HIS A 139 10.70 18.30 -19.40
N PRO A 140 11.51 17.65 -20.25
CA PRO A 140 12.94 17.50 -20.00
C PRO A 140 13.72 18.82 -20.03
N GLU A 141 13.18 19.83 -20.72
CA GLU A 141 13.80 21.15 -20.90
C GLU A 141 13.05 22.27 -20.17
N ASP A 142 11.89 22.00 -19.56
CA ASP A 142 11.04 23.01 -18.94
C ASP A 142 10.44 22.48 -17.62
N PRO A 143 10.93 22.94 -16.46
CA PRO A 143 10.46 22.44 -15.16
C PRO A 143 9.00 22.85 -14.84
N ASP A 144 8.42 23.80 -15.58
CA ASP A 144 7.07 24.31 -15.34
C ASP A 144 6.00 23.62 -16.20
N THR A 145 6.41 22.83 -17.19
CA THR A 145 5.53 21.93 -17.93
C THR A 145 5.53 20.54 -17.29
N VAL A 146 4.38 20.16 -16.71
CA VAL A 146 4.22 18.89 -15.98
C VAL A 146 2.88 18.23 -16.32
N TYR A 147 2.90 16.90 -16.39
CA TYR A 147 1.73 16.05 -16.64
C TYR A 147 1.45 15.15 -15.43
N VAL A 148 0.17 14.95 -15.15
CA VAL A 148 -0.34 14.13 -14.03
C VAL A 148 -1.28 13.08 -14.61
N ALA A 149 -0.98 11.80 -14.38
CA ALA A 149 -1.91 10.70 -14.60
C ALA A 149 -2.71 10.45 -13.31
N ALA A 150 -3.99 10.86 -13.32
CA ALA A 150 -4.89 10.75 -12.17
C ALA A 150 -5.94 9.64 -12.38
N LEU A 151 -5.87 8.63 -11.50
CA LEU A 151 -6.82 7.52 -11.50
C LEU A 151 -8.20 8.00 -11.05
N GLY A 152 -8.26 8.87 -10.04
CA GLY A 152 -9.51 9.22 -9.38
C GLY A 152 -9.77 8.44 -8.10
N HIS A 153 -11.02 8.44 -7.67
CA HIS A 153 -11.46 7.69 -6.50
C HIS A 153 -11.36 6.17 -6.73
N ALA A 154 -10.61 5.45 -5.88
CA ALA A 154 -10.51 3.99 -5.96
C ALA A 154 -11.83 3.28 -5.66
N HIS A 155 -12.62 3.83 -4.72
CA HIS A 155 -13.80 3.17 -4.16
C HIS A 155 -15.14 3.51 -4.82
N GLY A 156 -15.12 4.31 -5.89
CA GLY A 156 -16.34 4.75 -6.56
C GLY A 156 -16.06 5.75 -7.66
N THR A 157 -17.09 6.20 -8.37
CA THR A 157 -16.94 7.12 -9.51
C THR A 157 -16.64 8.54 -9.06
N ASN A 158 -15.93 9.29 -9.92
CA ASN A 158 -15.76 10.74 -9.78
C ASN A 158 -15.33 11.37 -11.11
N PRO A 159 -15.63 12.66 -11.35
CA PRO A 159 -15.28 13.32 -12.60
C PRO A 159 -13.80 13.75 -12.69
N GLU A 160 -13.07 13.87 -11.57
CA GLU A 160 -11.66 14.28 -11.55
C GLU A 160 -10.70 13.11 -11.82
N ARG A 161 -10.73 12.66 -13.07
CA ARG A 161 -9.90 11.58 -13.63
C ARG A 161 -9.23 12.00 -14.93
N GLY A 162 -8.22 11.25 -15.33
CA GLY A 162 -7.56 11.39 -16.63
C GLY A 162 -6.21 12.09 -16.54
N VAL A 163 -5.73 12.64 -17.66
CA VAL A 163 -4.44 13.33 -17.71
C VAL A 163 -4.66 14.82 -17.53
N PHE A 164 -3.93 15.42 -16.59
CA PHE A 164 -3.87 16.86 -16.38
C PHE A 164 -2.50 17.38 -16.79
N ARG A 165 -2.45 18.59 -17.36
CA ARG A 165 -1.22 19.27 -17.74
C ARG A 165 -1.20 20.68 -17.15
N SER A 166 -0.06 21.07 -16.61
CA SER A 166 0.28 22.46 -16.31
C SER A 166 1.41 22.92 -17.24
N ARG A 167 1.47 24.23 -17.51
CA ARG A 167 2.56 24.93 -18.21
C ARG A 167 3.07 26.14 -17.41
N ASP A 168 2.75 26.20 -16.11
CA ASP A 168 3.04 27.32 -15.22
C ASP A 168 3.49 26.86 -13.83
N GLY A 169 4.08 25.67 -13.75
CA GLY A 169 4.61 25.10 -12.50
C GLY A 169 3.52 24.59 -11.56
N GLY A 170 2.35 24.24 -12.09
CA GLY A 170 1.20 23.72 -11.34
C GLY A 170 0.29 24.78 -10.73
N LYS A 171 0.42 26.05 -11.11
CA LYS A 171 -0.52 27.11 -10.68
C LYS A 171 -1.89 26.93 -11.33
N THR A 172 -1.92 26.45 -12.57
CA THR A 172 -3.15 26.07 -13.27
C THR A 172 -3.02 24.69 -13.92
N TRP A 173 -4.14 23.98 -14.01
CA TRP A 173 -4.23 22.64 -14.57
C TRP A 173 -5.30 22.58 -15.66
N LYS A 174 -4.92 22.06 -16.83
CA LYS A 174 -5.84 21.72 -17.93
C LYS A 174 -5.99 20.20 -17.99
N ARG A 175 -7.22 19.68 -17.94
CA ARG A 175 -7.49 18.27 -18.27
C ARG A 175 -7.36 18.07 -19.77
N VAL A 176 -6.41 17.24 -20.18
CA VAL A 176 -6.03 17.03 -21.59
C VAL A 176 -6.45 15.67 -22.14
N LEU A 177 -6.71 14.69 -21.29
CA LEU A 177 -7.30 13.39 -21.67
C LEU A 177 -8.34 12.97 -20.64
N TYR A 178 -9.52 12.53 -21.08
CA TYR A 178 -10.61 12.09 -20.21
C TYR A 178 -11.48 11.04 -20.93
N ARG A 179 -11.85 9.96 -20.22
CA ARG A 179 -12.72 8.90 -20.75
C ARG A 179 -14.05 8.75 -20.01
N GLY A 180 -14.13 9.14 -18.74
CA GLY A 180 -15.37 9.08 -17.97
C GLY A 180 -15.13 8.96 -16.48
N GLU A 181 -16.21 8.93 -15.69
CA GLU A 181 -16.12 8.94 -14.22
C GLU A 181 -15.73 7.58 -13.60
N ARG A 182 -15.66 6.53 -14.43
CA ARG A 182 -15.30 5.17 -14.03
C ARG A 182 -13.86 4.80 -14.39
N ALA A 183 -13.21 5.60 -15.24
CA ALA A 183 -11.92 5.26 -15.84
C ALA A 183 -10.96 6.46 -15.79
N GLY A 184 -9.78 6.26 -15.19
CA GLY A 184 -8.79 7.32 -15.00
C GLY A 184 -7.40 6.93 -15.46
N ALA A 185 -6.52 7.93 -15.57
CA ALA A 185 -5.16 7.71 -16.05
C ALA A 185 -4.31 7.14 -14.94
N ILE A 186 -3.55 6.08 -15.23
CA ILE A 186 -2.66 5.43 -14.26
C ILE A 186 -1.19 5.55 -14.63
N ASP A 187 -0.89 5.72 -15.92
CA ASP A 187 0.46 5.89 -16.42
C ASP A 187 0.50 6.94 -17.53
N ILE A 188 1.64 7.59 -17.66
CA ILE A 188 1.97 8.47 -18.77
C ILE A 188 3.47 8.39 -19.05
N SER A 189 3.83 8.07 -20.28
CA SER A 189 5.20 8.05 -20.78
C SER A 189 5.41 9.16 -21.80
N MET A 190 6.59 9.75 -21.77
CA MET A 190 7.03 10.79 -22.70
C MET A 190 8.21 10.25 -23.50
N ASP A 191 8.21 10.45 -24.81
CA ASP A 191 9.39 10.20 -25.64
C ASP A 191 10.45 11.26 -25.31
N ALA A 192 11.57 10.85 -24.73
CA ALA A 192 12.65 11.75 -24.33
C ALA A 192 13.33 12.44 -25.53
N ASN A 193 13.25 11.86 -26.72
CA ASN A 193 13.82 12.44 -27.95
C ASN A 193 12.85 13.40 -28.64
N ASN A 194 11.56 13.31 -28.34
CA ASN A 194 10.55 14.25 -28.83
C ASN A 194 9.40 14.38 -27.81
N PRO A 195 9.48 15.35 -26.86
CA PRO A 195 8.49 15.53 -25.80
C PRO A 195 7.06 15.85 -26.25
N ARG A 196 6.84 16.07 -27.55
CA ARG A 196 5.49 16.17 -28.13
C ARG A 196 4.78 14.83 -28.20
N ASN A 197 5.54 13.73 -28.26
CA ASN A 197 5.03 12.38 -28.30
C ASN A 197 4.80 11.88 -26.88
N LEU A 198 3.53 11.67 -26.53
CA LEU A 198 3.11 11.18 -25.22
C LEU A 198 2.26 9.93 -25.39
N TYR A 199 2.38 9.00 -24.44
CA TYR A 199 1.55 7.82 -24.34
C TYR A 199 0.93 7.78 -22.96
N ALA A 200 -0.39 7.65 -22.87
CA ALA A 200 -1.10 7.56 -21.60
C ALA A 200 -1.98 6.33 -21.57
N THR A 201 -2.12 5.72 -20.40
CA THR A 201 -3.03 4.59 -20.21
C THR A 201 -4.16 4.99 -19.28
N ILE A 202 -5.37 4.60 -19.66
CA ILE A 202 -6.59 4.77 -18.86
C ILE A 202 -6.99 3.39 -18.35
N TRP A 203 -7.44 3.31 -17.10
CA TRP A 203 -7.90 2.09 -16.46
C TRP A 203 -9.29 2.29 -15.84
N GLU A 204 -10.25 1.47 -16.27
CA GLU A 204 -11.55 1.34 -15.60
C GLU A 204 -11.43 0.33 -14.44
N ALA A 205 -11.57 0.83 -13.22
CA ALA A 205 -11.51 -0.02 -12.03
C ALA A 205 -12.29 0.56 -10.85
N VAL A 206 -12.74 -0.34 -9.98
CA VAL A 206 -13.34 0.01 -8.69
C VAL A 206 -12.94 -1.01 -7.62
N ARG A 207 -12.51 -0.52 -6.46
CA ARG A 207 -12.12 -1.30 -5.29
C ARG A 207 -13.10 -1.04 -4.16
N ARG A 208 -14.02 -1.97 -3.92
CA ARG A 208 -14.92 -1.97 -2.76
C ARG A 208 -14.30 -2.82 -1.65
N PRO A 209 -14.79 -2.72 -0.41
CA PRO A 209 -14.28 -3.57 0.68
C PRO A 209 -14.35 -5.07 0.40
N TYR A 210 -15.35 -5.50 -0.39
CA TYR A 210 -15.63 -6.91 -0.69
C TYR A 210 -15.26 -7.35 -2.11
N GLU A 211 -14.82 -6.43 -2.97
CA GLU A 211 -14.47 -6.78 -4.35
C GLU A 211 -13.54 -5.75 -5.01
N LEU A 212 -12.68 -6.24 -5.88
CA LEU A 212 -12.07 -5.47 -6.96
C LEU A 212 -12.77 -5.83 -8.28
N VAL A 213 -12.98 -4.84 -9.13
CA VAL A 213 -13.31 -5.05 -10.54
C VAL A 213 -12.25 -4.34 -11.37
N SER A 214 -11.47 -5.11 -12.14
CA SER A 214 -10.48 -4.59 -13.10
C SER A 214 -10.94 -4.77 -14.54
N GLY A 215 -10.85 -3.68 -15.31
CA GLY A 215 -11.07 -3.69 -16.75
C GLY A 215 -12.49 -3.34 -17.18
N GLY A 216 -12.58 -2.73 -18.36
CA GLY A 216 -13.83 -2.23 -18.92
C GLY A 216 -13.62 -1.39 -20.18
N PRO A 217 -14.70 -0.91 -20.83
CA PRO A 217 -14.62 -0.16 -22.08
C PRO A 217 -13.93 1.21 -21.94
N GLY A 218 -13.76 1.70 -20.71
CA GLY A 218 -12.96 2.89 -20.44
C GLY A 218 -11.45 2.67 -20.50
N SER A 219 -10.97 1.43 -20.35
CA SER A 219 -9.53 1.11 -20.35
C SER A 219 -8.92 1.21 -21.74
N GLY A 220 -7.66 1.64 -21.84
CA GLY A 220 -6.99 1.75 -23.14
C GLY A 220 -5.66 2.48 -23.15
N ILE A 221 -5.06 2.56 -24.32
CA ILE A 221 -3.80 3.25 -24.62
C ILE A 221 -4.08 4.41 -25.58
N PHE A 222 -3.57 5.60 -25.23
CA PHE A 222 -3.76 6.83 -26.00
C PHE A 222 -2.40 7.42 -26.35
N ARG A 223 -2.24 7.89 -27.59
CA ARG A 223 -1.05 8.59 -28.07
C ARG A 223 -1.38 10.03 -28.41
N SER A 224 -0.51 10.96 -28.03
CA SER A 224 -0.50 12.33 -28.53
C SER A 224 0.81 12.58 -29.27
N ASN A 225 0.78 13.39 -30.34
CA ASN A 225 1.97 13.85 -31.08
C ASN A 225 2.11 15.40 -31.04
N ASP A 226 1.36 16.05 -30.15
CA ASP A 226 1.27 17.51 -30.00
C ASP A 226 1.28 17.94 -28.52
N ALA A 227 2.05 17.22 -27.69
CA ALA A 227 2.23 17.52 -26.26
C ALA A 227 0.89 17.50 -25.48
N GLY A 228 0.00 16.58 -25.86
CA GLY A 228 -1.27 16.32 -25.20
C GLY A 228 -2.39 17.29 -25.57
N ASP A 229 -2.25 18.11 -26.62
CA ASP A 229 -3.36 18.96 -27.08
C ASP A 229 -4.45 18.12 -27.79
N THR A 230 -4.07 17.05 -28.49
CA THR A 230 -4.96 16.02 -29.05
C THR A 230 -4.45 14.60 -28.75
N TRP A 231 -5.36 13.62 -28.76
CA TRP A 231 -5.06 12.22 -28.45
C TRP A 231 -5.75 11.27 -29.43
N THR A 232 -5.02 10.27 -29.89
CA THR A 232 -5.49 9.14 -30.70
C THR A 232 -5.61 7.91 -29.83
N ASP A 233 -6.76 7.25 -29.86
CA ASP A 233 -6.99 5.96 -29.22
C ASP A 233 -6.31 4.86 -30.06
N ILE A 234 -5.29 4.21 -29.50
CA ILE A 234 -4.52 3.13 -30.14
C ILE A 234 -4.76 1.78 -29.46
N SER A 235 -5.78 1.67 -28.60
CA SER A 235 -6.07 0.49 -27.79
C SER A 235 -6.37 -0.78 -28.60
N HIS A 236 -6.79 -0.61 -29.86
CA HIS A 236 -7.15 -1.70 -30.76
C HIS A 236 -6.29 -1.77 -32.02
N ALA A 237 -5.11 -1.14 -31.98
CA ALA A 237 -4.10 -1.23 -33.03
C ALA A 237 -3.75 -2.69 -33.37
N ARG A 238 -3.14 -2.91 -34.54
CA ARG A 238 -2.79 -4.25 -35.00
C ARG A 238 -1.80 -4.90 -34.03
N GLY A 239 -2.07 -6.14 -33.62
CA GLY A 239 -1.22 -6.91 -32.70
C GLY A 239 -1.63 -6.89 -31.24
N LEU A 240 -2.38 -5.88 -30.80
CA LEU A 240 -2.92 -5.80 -29.43
C LEU A 240 -4.17 -6.68 -29.22
N PRO A 241 -4.46 -7.06 -27.95
CA PRO A 241 -5.68 -7.77 -27.56
C PRO A 241 -6.96 -7.15 -28.11
N LYS A 242 -7.95 -7.99 -28.42
CA LYS A 242 -9.28 -7.56 -28.89
C LYS A 242 -10.37 -7.62 -27.82
N GLY A 243 -10.09 -8.32 -26.71
CA GLY A 243 -11.01 -8.45 -25.58
C GLY A 243 -11.06 -7.23 -24.68
N ILE A 244 -11.55 -7.45 -23.45
CA ILE A 244 -11.59 -6.41 -22.41
C ILE A 244 -10.15 -6.09 -21.98
N LEU A 245 -9.83 -4.80 -21.90
CA LEU A 245 -8.56 -4.31 -21.41
C LEU A 245 -8.65 -3.92 -19.92
N GLY A 246 -7.63 -4.31 -19.16
CA GLY A 246 -7.44 -3.97 -17.75
C GLY A 246 -6.36 -2.90 -17.55
N LYS A 247 -5.54 -3.04 -16.50
CA LYS A 247 -4.42 -2.14 -16.22
C LYS A 247 -3.30 -2.34 -17.24
N ILE A 248 -2.74 -1.24 -17.75
CA ILE A 248 -1.67 -1.25 -18.77
C ILE A 248 -0.51 -0.37 -18.32
N GLY A 249 0.70 -0.92 -18.27
CA GLY A 249 1.94 -0.16 -18.18
C GLY A 249 2.47 0.20 -19.56
N ILE A 250 3.06 1.39 -19.72
CA ILE A 250 3.55 1.88 -21.02
C ILE A 250 4.90 2.59 -20.88
N ALA A 251 5.85 2.31 -21.77
CA ALA A 251 7.16 2.96 -21.79
C ALA A 251 7.63 3.28 -23.21
N ALA A 252 7.81 4.56 -23.51
CA ALA A 252 8.51 5.02 -24.71
C ALA A 252 10.02 4.89 -24.50
N SER A 253 10.74 4.33 -25.48
CA SER A 253 12.19 4.14 -25.39
C SER A 253 12.93 5.44 -25.72
N ALA A 254 13.78 5.90 -24.80
CA ALA A 254 14.71 6.98 -25.09
C ALA A 254 15.87 6.52 -25.99
N ALA A 255 16.17 5.22 -26.03
CA ALA A 255 17.24 4.66 -26.85
C ALA A 255 16.87 4.58 -28.35
N LYS A 256 15.59 4.54 -28.69
CA LYS A 256 15.10 4.49 -30.08
C LYS A 256 13.72 5.14 -30.23
N SER A 257 13.66 6.29 -30.91
CA SER A 257 12.40 6.95 -31.25
C SER A 257 11.44 6.01 -31.99
N GLY A 258 10.15 6.10 -31.67
CA GLY A 258 9.12 5.21 -32.20
C GLY A 258 9.03 3.85 -31.51
N ARG A 259 10.04 3.45 -30.71
CA ARG A 259 9.94 2.24 -29.90
C ARG A 259 9.14 2.47 -28.64
N VAL A 260 8.12 1.64 -28.43
CA VAL A 260 7.24 1.68 -27.25
C VAL A 260 6.99 0.27 -26.76
N PHE A 261 7.12 0.06 -25.46
CA PHE A 261 6.75 -1.18 -24.78
C PHE A 261 5.45 -1.02 -24.02
N ALA A 262 4.62 -2.06 -24.01
CA ALA A 262 3.41 -2.12 -23.21
C ALA A 262 3.31 -3.47 -22.51
N ILE A 263 2.79 -3.49 -21.28
CA ILE A 263 2.37 -4.72 -20.60
C ILE A 263 0.87 -4.63 -20.32
N VAL A 264 0.10 -5.57 -20.85
CA VAL A 264 -1.36 -5.43 -20.96
C VAL A 264 -2.07 -6.52 -20.15
N GLU A 265 -2.94 -6.10 -19.23
CA GLU A 265 -3.96 -6.98 -18.66
C GLU A 265 -5.10 -7.19 -19.67
N ALA A 266 -5.29 -8.42 -20.10
CA ALA A 266 -6.39 -8.92 -20.91
C ALA A 266 -6.43 -10.46 -20.78
N ASP A 267 -7.50 -11.11 -21.23
CA ASP A 267 -7.59 -12.58 -21.27
C ASP A 267 -6.42 -13.17 -22.07
N ASP A 268 -6.10 -12.57 -23.21
CA ASP A 268 -4.92 -12.84 -24.02
C ASP A 268 -3.80 -11.80 -23.76
N GLY A 269 -3.63 -11.30 -22.53
CA GLY A 269 -2.59 -10.31 -22.21
C GLY A 269 -1.14 -10.82 -22.44
N ALA A 270 -0.20 -9.89 -22.64
CA ALA A 270 1.23 -10.16 -22.83
C ALA A 270 2.06 -8.87 -22.66
N VAL A 271 3.38 -8.99 -22.81
CA VAL A 271 4.25 -7.87 -23.16
C VAL A 271 4.18 -7.63 -24.67
N PHE A 272 4.13 -6.37 -25.08
CA PHE A 272 4.06 -5.94 -26.48
C PHE A 272 5.12 -4.88 -26.76
N ARG A 273 5.60 -4.84 -28.00
CA ARG A 273 6.54 -3.84 -28.49
C ARG A 273 6.03 -3.25 -29.80
N SER A 274 6.05 -1.94 -29.92
CA SER A 274 5.89 -1.23 -31.20
C SER A 274 7.22 -0.62 -31.61
N ASP A 275 7.45 -0.50 -32.92
CA ASP A 275 8.61 0.17 -33.53
C ASP A 275 8.20 1.37 -34.40
N ASP A 276 6.90 1.69 -34.45
CA ASP A 276 6.31 2.76 -35.27
C ASP A 276 5.40 3.70 -34.45
N GLY A 277 5.70 3.83 -33.15
CA GLY A 277 4.99 4.72 -32.24
C GLY A 277 3.58 4.26 -31.89
N GLY A 278 3.30 2.95 -31.98
CA GLY A 278 2.05 2.35 -31.53
C GLY A 278 1.00 2.08 -32.62
N ASP A 279 1.34 2.24 -33.90
CA ASP A 279 0.44 1.92 -35.02
C ASP A 279 0.36 0.40 -35.25
N ASN A 280 1.49 -0.30 -35.09
CA ASN A 280 1.58 -1.76 -35.10
C ASN A 280 2.35 -2.27 -33.87
N TRP A 281 1.87 -3.38 -33.31
CA TRP A 281 2.45 -4.03 -32.14
C TRP A 281 2.87 -5.45 -32.47
N GLU A 282 4.08 -5.79 -32.06
CA GLU A 282 4.58 -7.15 -31.99
C GLU A 282 4.34 -7.71 -30.59
N ARG A 283 3.85 -8.94 -30.54
CA ARG A 283 3.65 -9.67 -29.29
C ARG A 283 4.99 -10.25 -28.83
N GLY A 284 5.33 -10.00 -27.57
CA GLY A 284 6.51 -10.51 -26.88
C GLY A 284 6.15 -11.64 -25.90
N SER A 285 6.75 -11.61 -24.70
CA SER A 285 6.56 -12.64 -23.68
C SER A 285 5.10 -12.73 -23.20
N GLU A 286 4.59 -13.97 -23.13
CA GLU A 286 3.28 -14.30 -22.58
C GLU A 286 3.34 -14.78 -21.12
N ASP A 287 4.55 -14.88 -20.56
CA ASP A 287 4.77 -15.41 -19.22
C ASP A 287 3.86 -14.72 -18.20
N ARG A 288 3.08 -15.54 -17.48
CA ARG A 288 2.11 -15.07 -16.50
C ARG A 288 2.78 -14.48 -15.27
N ASN A 289 4.03 -14.83 -14.98
CA ASN A 289 4.80 -14.24 -13.86
C ASN A 289 5.01 -12.73 -14.05
N LEU A 290 5.02 -12.25 -15.29
CA LEU A 290 5.14 -10.83 -15.61
C LEU A 290 3.85 -10.05 -15.36
N ARG A 291 2.71 -10.72 -15.21
CA ARG A 291 1.35 -10.12 -15.20
C ARG A 291 0.46 -10.65 -14.08
N GLN A 292 1.06 -11.13 -12.99
CA GLN A 292 0.31 -11.46 -11.79
C GLN A 292 -0.34 -10.20 -11.22
N ARG A 293 -1.52 -10.33 -10.61
CA ARG A 293 -2.24 -9.26 -9.88
C ARG A 293 -2.12 -7.89 -10.55
N ALA A 294 -2.50 -7.81 -11.82
CA ALA A 294 -2.31 -6.62 -12.66
C ALA A 294 -2.69 -5.29 -11.99
N TRP A 295 -3.78 -5.26 -11.23
CA TRP A 295 -4.21 -4.08 -10.46
C TRP A 295 -3.14 -3.53 -9.50
N TYR A 296 -2.34 -4.41 -8.90
CA TYR A 296 -1.28 -4.07 -7.95
C TYR A 296 0.05 -3.77 -8.66
N TYR A 297 0.31 -4.38 -9.82
CA TYR A 297 1.56 -4.17 -10.59
C TYR A 297 1.30 -3.74 -12.06
N ASN A 298 1.85 -4.47 -13.05
CA ASN A 298 1.86 -4.15 -14.48
C ASN A 298 2.63 -2.86 -14.81
N HIS A 299 3.86 -2.76 -14.32
CA HIS A 299 4.77 -1.68 -14.69
C HIS A 299 5.80 -2.17 -15.70
N ILE A 300 6.10 -1.35 -16.70
CA ILE A 300 7.14 -1.63 -17.70
C ILE A 300 8.00 -0.38 -17.89
N TYR A 301 9.30 -0.57 -18.00
CA TYR A 301 10.28 0.51 -18.19
C TYR A 301 11.20 0.15 -19.35
N ALA A 302 11.54 1.14 -20.18
CA ALA A 302 12.52 0.99 -21.24
C ALA A 302 13.89 1.47 -20.72
N ASP A 303 14.96 0.76 -21.07
CA ASP A 303 16.30 1.27 -20.82
C ASP A 303 16.55 2.55 -21.65
N PRO A 304 17.19 3.58 -21.06
CA PRO A 304 17.36 4.86 -21.74
C PRO A 304 18.47 4.85 -22.82
N LYS A 305 19.35 3.85 -22.84
CA LYS A 305 20.49 3.75 -23.78
C LYS A 305 20.47 2.48 -24.65
N ASP A 306 19.77 1.41 -24.25
CA ASP A 306 19.62 0.18 -25.03
C ASP A 306 18.17 -0.06 -25.46
N PRO A 307 17.85 -0.02 -26.77
CA PRO A 307 16.47 -0.17 -27.22
C PRO A 307 15.91 -1.59 -27.09
N GLU A 308 16.75 -2.61 -26.85
CA GLU A 308 16.29 -3.99 -26.64
C GLU A 308 16.08 -4.32 -25.15
N THR A 309 16.57 -3.49 -24.24
CA THR A 309 16.42 -3.72 -22.80
C THR A 309 15.13 -3.11 -22.25
N ALA A 310 14.34 -3.95 -21.57
CA ALA A 310 13.11 -3.55 -20.89
C ALA A 310 12.98 -4.24 -19.54
N TRP A 311 12.43 -3.53 -18.57
CA TRP A 311 12.16 -4.03 -17.23
C TRP A 311 10.67 -4.17 -17.00
N VAL A 312 10.25 -5.25 -16.35
CA VAL A 312 8.88 -5.43 -15.85
C VAL A 312 8.94 -5.56 -14.34
N LEU A 313 8.14 -4.75 -13.65
CA LEU A 313 7.97 -4.87 -12.20
C LEU A 313 6.63 -5.54 -11.90
N ASN A 314 6.71 -6.62 -11.12
CA ASN A 314 5.60 -7.41 -10.63
C ASN A 314 5.93 -7.90 -9.21
N VAL A 315 5.34 -9.01 -8.74
CA VAL A 315 5.76 -9.72 -7.52
C VAL A 315 7.29 -9.88 -7.49
N ASP A 316 7.86 -10.24 -8.64
CA ASP A 316 9.29 -10.20 -8.91
C ASP A 316 9.62 -9.13 -9.95
N ALA A 317 10.87 -8.65 -9.95
CA ALA A 317 11.40 -7.77 -10.98
C ALA A 317 12.08 -8.58 -12.10
N TRP A 318 11.83 -8.19 -13.35
CA TRP A 318 12.25 -8.93 -14.53
C TRP A 318 12.95 -8.01 -15.52
N ARG A 319 13.99 -8.52 -16.18
CA ARG A 319 14.72 -7.80 -17.24
C ARG A 319 14.76 -8.61 -18.52
N SER A 320 14.44 -7.96 -19.63
CA SER A 320 14.65 -8.44 -21.00
C SER A 320 15.81 -7.69 -21.64
N ASN A 321 16.51 -8.34 -22.56
CA ASN A 321 17.55 -7.77 -23.42
C ASN A 321 17.36 -8.15 -24.90
N ASP A 322 16.14 -8.54 -25.28
CA ASP A 322 15.78 -9.02 -26.62
C ASP A 322 14.48 -8.38 -27.15
N GLY A 323 14.16 -7.19 -26.65
CA GLY A 323 12.98 -6.43 -27.04
C GLY A 323 11.69 -6.96 -26.42
N GLY A 324 11.76 -7.52 -25.21
CA GLY A 324 10.60 -7.99 -24.44
C GLY A 324 10.10 -9.37 -24.85
N LYS A 325 10.91 -10.19 -25.52
CA LYS A 325 10.53 -11.55 -25.94
C LYS A 325 10.80 -12.56 -24.82
N THR A 326 11.94 -12.45 -24.16
CA THR A 326 12.29 -13.25 -22.99
C THR A 326 12.72 -12.36 -21.83
N PHE A 327 12.53 -12.85 -20.61
CA PHE A 327 12.83 -12.12 -19.38
C PHE A 327 13.57 -13.02 -18.41
N VAL A 328 14.50 -12.43 -17.66
CA VAL A 328 15.20 -13.06 -16.54
C VAL A 328 14.82 -12.34 -15.25
N GLN A 329 14.58 -13.12 -14.19
CA GLN A 329 14.31 -12.56 -12.87
C GLN A 329 15.57 -11.90 -12.31
N MET A 330 15.40 -10.74 -11.70
CA MET A 330 16.47 -9.97 -11.07
C MET A 330 16.42 -10.15 -9.56
N SER A 331 17.59 -10.26 -8.92
CA SER A 331 17.68 -10.36 -7.46
C SER A 331 17.75 -8.95 -6.86
N ILE A 332 16.58 -8.39 -6.58
CA ILE A 332 16.43 -7.12 -5.86
C ILE A 332 16.05 -7.44 -4.41
N PRO A 333 16.54 -6.69 -3.39
CA PRO A 333 16.11 -6.91 -2.02
C PRO A 333 14.61 -6.70 -1.87
N HIS A 334 13.94 -7.69 -1.27
CA HIS A 334 12.48 -7.77 -1.12
C HIS A 334 11.73 -8.03 -2.45
N GLY A 335 10.47 -8.46 -2.36
CA GLY A 335 9.56 -8.61 -3.50
C GLY A 335 8.55 -7.45 -3.60
N ASP A 336 7.59 -7.59 -4.49
CA ASP A 336 6.50 -6.64 -4.76
C ASP A 336 7.00 -5.28 -5.23
N HIS A 337 7.39 -5.22 -6.51
CA HIS A 337 8.08 -4.09 -7.13
C HIS A 337 7.10 -3.12 -7.83
N HIS A 338 7.16 -1.82 -7.52
CA HIS A 338 6.15 -0.83 -7.94
C HIS A 338 6.67 0.28 -8.83
N ASP A 339 7.89 0.77 -8.61
CA ASP A 339 8.45 1.86 -9.41
C ASP A 339 9.96 1.71 -9.62
N LEU A 340 10.44 2.16 -10.78
CA LEU A 340 11.84 2.10 -11.16
C LEU A 340 12.21 3.41 -11.85
N TRP A 341 13.33 3.98 -11.40
CA TRP A 341 13.99 5.06 -12.10
C TRP A 341 15.36 4.57 -12.56
N ILE A 342 15.61 4.72 -13.86
CA ILE A 342 16.90 4.44 -14.50
C ILE A 342 17.49 5.78 -14.90
N ASP A 343 18.74 6.04 -14.51
CA ASP A 343 19.40 7.29 -14.87
C ASP A 343 19.47 7.41 -16.40
N PRO A 344 18.95 8.50 -16.99
CA PRO A 344 18.92 8.68 -18.44
C PRO A 344 20.31 8.75 -19.07
N ASP A 345 21.36 8.99 -18.30
CA ASP A 345 22.73 9.15 -18.76
C ASP A 345 23.67 8.01 -18.29
N ASP A 346 23.31 7.24 -17.26
CA ASP A 346 24.03 6.04 -16.80
C ASP A 346 23.10 4.90 -16.34
N PRO A 347 22.71 3.95 -17.22
CA PRO A 347 21.78 2.87 -16.87
C PRO A 347 22.22 1.95 -15.72
N ASN A 348 23.48 2.03 -15.27
CA ASN A 348 23.93 1.28 -14.10
C ASN A 348 23.44 1.90 -12.79
N ARG A 349 23.03 3.17 -12.82
CA ARG A 349 22.53 3.91 -11.68
C ARG A 349 21.00 3.88 -11.68
N MET A 350 20.42 3.21 -10.68
CA MET A 350 18.98 3.08 -10.57
C MET A 350 18.52 3.20 -9.11
N ILE A 351 17.25 3.55 -8.94
CA ILE A 351 16.50 3.34 -7.71
C ILE A 351 15.23 2.56 -8.04
N GLU A 352 14.91 1.60 -7.18
CA GLU A 352 13.71 0.77 -7.26
C GLU A 352 12.93 0.88 -5.94
N GLY A 353 11.60 0.87 -6.04
CA GLY A 353 10.68 0.95 -4.90
C GLY A 353 9.78 -0.28 -4.82
N ASN A 354 9.82 -0.95 -3.68
CA ASN A 354 9.10 -2.19 -3.42
C ASN A 354 8.42 -2.20 -2.02
N ASP A 355 7.75 -3.28 -1.65
CA ASP A 355 7.02 -3.39 -0.36
C ASP A 355 7.96 -3.39 0.86
N GLY A 356 9.27 -3.56 0.65
CA GLY A 356 10.31 -3.49 1.67
C GLY A 356 11.05 -2.15 1.76
N GLY A 357 10.81 -1.21 0.85
CA GLY A 357 11.45 0.12 0.86
C GLY A 357 12.03 0.56 -0.49
N GLY A 358 12.81 1.64 -0.47
CA GLY A 358 13.58 2.12 -1.61
C GLY A 358 15.00 1.54 -1.62
N VAL A 359 15.45 1.00 -2.75
CA VAL A 359 16.79 0.42 -2.92
C VAL A 359 17.52 1.01 -4.12
N VAL A 360 18.82 1.27 -3.97
CA VAL A 360 19.67 1.93 -4.96
C VAL A 360 20.74 0.98 -5.47
N THR A 361 21.05 1.05 -6.76
CA THR A 361 22.18 0.34 -7.39
C THR A 361 23.03 1.31 -8.21
N PHE A 362 24.32 0.96 -8.35
CA PHE A 362 25.30 1.66 -9.18
C PHE A 362 26.02 0.73 -10.17
N ASN A 363 25.55 -0.52 -10.31
CA ASN A 363 26.14 -1.56 -11.15
C ASN A 363 25.08 -2.34 -11.93
N GLY A 364 24.01 -1.66 -12.36
CA GLY A 364 23.03 -2.27 -13.27
C GLY A 364 22.16 -3.34 -12.61
N GLY A 365 22.06 -3.31 -11.28
CA GLY A 365 21.25 -4.25 -10.49
C GLY A 365 21.96 -5.52 -10.08
N GLU A 366 23.30 -5.60 -10.20
CA GLU A 366 24.09 -6.71 -9.65
C GLU A 366 24.14 -6.70 -8.12
N SER A 367 24.11 -5.50 -7.50
CA SER A 367 23.91 -5.34 -6.06
C SER A 367 23.12 -4.07 -5.74
N TRP A 368 22.51 -4.06 -4.56
CA TRP A 368 21.56 -3.02 -4.12
C TRP A 368 21.83 -2.59 -2.68
N SER A 369 21.44 -1.35 -2.33
CA SER A 369 21.43 -0.86 -0.95
C SER A 369 20.42 -1.64 -0.08
N GLY A 370 20.56 -1.51 1.24
CA GLY A 370 19.71 -2.23 2.19
C GLY A 370 18.31 -1.61 2.39
N VAL A 371 17.38 -2.45 2.85
CA VAL A 371 16.03 -2.05 3.32
C VAL A 371 15.94 -1.88 4.84
N TYR A 372 17.00 -2.23 5.57
CA TYR A 372 17.06 -2.23 7.04
C TYR A 372 17.62 -0.93 7.64
N ASN A 373 17.38 0.19 6.94
CA ASN A 373 17.84 1.53 7.31
C ASN A 373 16.75 2.60 7.16
N GLN A 374 15.52 2.21 6.86
CA GLN A 374 14.39 3.11 6.59
C GLN A 374 13.37 3.01 7.71
N PRO A 375 12.95 4.11 8.36
CA PRO A 375 11.96 4.07 9.44
C PRO A 375 10.52 4.18 8.91
N THR A 376 10.15 3.34 7.94
CA THR A 376 8.86 3.42 7.22
C THR A 376 8.02 2.15 7.33
N ALA A 377 8.30 1.31 8.33
CA ALA A 377 7.59 0.05 8.55
C ALA A 377 6.06 0.26 8.69
N GLU A 378 5.28 -0.46 7.88
CA GLU A 378 3.83 -0.38 7.86
C GLU A 378 3.21 -1.44 8.80
N PHE A 379 3.06 -1.06 10.07
CA PHE A 379 2.40 -1.90 11.05
C PHE A 379 0.87 -1.79 10.98
N TYR A 380 0.18 -2.92 10.88
CA TYR A 380 -1.29 -2.97 10.92
C TYR A 380 -1.84 -2.64 12.30
N HIS A 381 -1.26 -3.24 13.33
CA HIS A 381 -1.65 -3.08 14.73
C HIS A 381 -0.42 -3.06 15.63
N VAL A 382 -0.51 -2.33 16.74
CA VAL A 382 0.54 -2.24 17.74
C VAL A 382 -0.02 -2.60 19.12
N THR A 383 0.72 -3.40 19.88
CA THR A 383 0.41 -3.71 21.29
C THR A 383 1.67 -3.68 22.14
N THR A 384 1.53 -3.76 23.46
CA THR A 384 2.64 -3.79 24.42
C THR A 384 2.49 -4.94 25.41
N ASP A 385 3.60 -5.43 25.94
CA ASP A 385 3.58 -6.34 27.10
C ASP A 385 3.55 -5.57 28.43
N MET A 386 3.54 -6.32 29.53
CA MET A 386 3.56 -5.78 30.91
C MET A 386 4.96 -5.79 31.53
N SER A 387 6.02 -6.04 30.75
CA SER A 387 7.39 -6.08 31.28
C SER A 387 7.90 -4.67 31.63
N THR A 388 9.00 -4.57 32.38
CA THR A 388 9.63 -3.27 32.70
C THR A 388 11.13 -3.34 32.44
N PRO A 389 11.66 -2.59 31.45
CA PRO A 389 10.92 -1.79 30.46
C PRO A 389 10.05 -2.67 29.55
N TYR A 390 8.86 -2.18 29.17
CA TYR A 390 7.91 -2.93 28.33
C TYR A 390 8.45 -3.11 26.91
N ARG A 391 7.90 -4.05 26.16
CA ARG A 391 8.16 -4.24 24.73
C ARG A 391 6.95 -3.84 23.90
N ILE A 392 7.21 -3.46 22.66
CA ILE A 392 6.23 -3.06 21.65
C ILE A 392 6.20 -4.17 20.59
N TYR A 393 5.02 -4.51 20.10
CA TYR A 393 4.79 -5.62 19.17
C TYR A 393 3.91 -5.16 18.02
N GLY A 394 4.15 -5.66 16.82
CA GLY A 394 3.29 -5.43 15.67
C GLY A 394 3.58 -6.39 14.51
N CYS A 395 2.57 -6.59 13.66
CA CYS A 395 2.71 -7.27 12.37
C CYS A 395 2.95 -6.22 11.28
N GLN A 396 4.00 -6.41 10.49
CA GLN A 396 4.41 -5.52 9.41
C GLN A 396 4.03 -6.13 8.07
N GLN A 397 3.41 -5.34 7.20
CA GLN A 397 3.06 -5.76 5.84
C GLN A 397 4.27 -6.30 5.06
N ASP A 398 4.04 -7.38 4.30
CA ASP A 398 4.99 -8.15 3.48
C ASP A 398 6.28 -8.55 4.19
N ASN A 399 6.22 -8.62 5.52
CA ASN A 399 7.36 -8.91 6.35
C ASN A 399 6.95 -9.74 7.57
N THR A 400 7.91 -9.98 8.45
CA THR A 400 7.63 -10.67 9.71
C THR A 400 6.91 -9.75 10.70
N SER A 401 6.12 -10.35 11.59
CA SER A 401 5.84 -9.77 12.90
C SER A 401 7.13 -9.45 13.65
N MET A 402 7.06 -8.53 14.61
CA MET A 402 8.21 -8.08 15.36
C MET A 402 7.86 -7.64 16.77
N SER A 403 8.82 -7.84 17.68
CA SER A 403 8.90 -7.17 18.97
C SER A 403 10.14 -6.30 19.06
N ILE A 404 10.00 -5.06 19.55
CA ILE A 404 11.09 -4.14 19.88
C ILE A 404 11.00 -3.72 21.35
N PRO A 405 12.11 -3.44 22.05
CA PRO A 405 12.03 -2.89 23.40
C PRO A 405 11.55 -1.43 23.37
N SER A 406 10.78 -1.02 24.36
CA SER A 406 10.43 0.41 24.53
C SER A 406 11.64 1.29 24.78
N ARG A 407 12.73 0.74 25.32
CA ARG A 407 13.97 1.48 25.55
C ARG A 407 15.18 0.56 25.36
N ALA A 408 16.20 1.06 24.66
CA ALA A 408 17.46 0.37 24.56
C ALA A 408 18.25 0.44 25.88
N PRO A 409 19.04 -0.60 26.23
CA PRO A 409 19.94 -0.54 27.38
C PRO A 409 21.04 0.52 27.22
N ILE A 410 21.53 0.73 26.00
CA ILE A 410 22.60 1.67 25.63
C ILE A 410 22.25 2.28 24.27
N ALA A 411 22.39 3.60 24.12
CA ALA A 411 22.12 4.34 22.88
C ALA A 411 20.68 4.16 22.34
N GLY A 412 20.53 3.49 21.20
CA GLY A 412 19.26 3.31 20.47
C GLY A 412 18.91 1.84 20.27
N VAL A 413 17.64 1.57 19.94
CA VAL A 413 17.16 0.21 19.67
C VAL A 413 17.79 -0.29 18.37
N THR A 414 18.50 -1.40 18.44
CA THR A 414 19.19 -2.02 17.29
C THR A 414 18.40 -3.22 16.77
N ALA A 415 18.76 -3.71 15.57
CA ALA A 415 18.18 -4.92 15.02
C ALA A 415 18.36 -6.15 15.95
N ALA A 416 19.46 -6.20 16.71
CA ALA A 416 19.76 -7.30 17.64
C ALA A 416 18.83 -7.32 18.87
N ASP A 417 18.17 -6.20 19.18
CA ASP A 417 17.21 -6.10 20.28
C ASP A 417 15.81 -6.63 19.89
N ASN A 418 15.62 -6.93 18.60
CA ASN A 418 14.34 -7.25 18.00
C ASN A 418 14.23 -8.75 17.71
N PHE A 419 13.00 -9.29 17.69
CA PHE A 419 12.74 -10.67 17.28
C PHE A 419 11.33 -10.82 16.69
N ALA A 420 11.13 -11.80 15.81
CA ALA A 420 9.82 -12.18 15.30
C ALA A 420 9.04 -13.00 16.33
N VAL A 421 7.71 -12.83 16.37
CA VAL A 421 6.88 -13.34 17.48
C VAL A 421 5.85 -14.41 17.09
N GLY A 422 6.07 -15.07 15.94
CA GLY A 422 5.09 -15.96 15.32
C GLY A 422 4.14 -15.22 14.39
N GLY A 423 3.12 -15.90 13.87
CA GLY A 423 2.21 -15.35 12.88
C GLY A 423 2.95 -14.99 11.60
N GLY A 424 2.61 -13.87 11.00
CA GLY A 424 3.36 -13.30 9.88
C GLY A 424 3.10 -11.81 9.67
N GLU A 425 2.69 -11.42 8.47
CA GLU A 425 2.64 -10.02 8.03
C GLU A 425 1.41 -9.26 8.51
N ALA A 426 0.28 -9.97 8.67
CA ALA A 426 -0.99 -9.34 8.99
C ALA A 426 -1.48 -9.70 10.41
N GLY A 427 -2.40 -8.88 10.92
CA GLY A 427 -3.22 -9.23 12.07
C GLY A 427 -2.74 -8.71 13.43
N HIS A 428 -3.44 -9.19 14.45
CA HIS A 428 -3.26 -8.78 15.84
C HIS A 428 -2.24 -9.67 16.56
N ILE A 429 -1.59 -9.09 17.58
CA ILE A 429 -0.73 -9.82 18.51
C ILE A 429 -1.34 -9.69 19.91
N ALA A 430 -1.35 -10.80 20.65
CA ALA A 430 -1.72 -10.83 22.06
C ALA A 430 -0.61 -11.51 22.87
N VAL A 431 -0.06 -10.77 23.83
CA VAL A 431 1.01 -11.26 24.71
C VAL A 431 0.41 -11.59 26.07
N ARG A 432 0.70 -12.77 26.61
CA ARG A 432 0.18 -13.17 27.92
C ARG A 432 0.68 -12.20 29.01
N PRO A 433 -0.21 -11.65 29.86
CA PRO A 433 0.18 -10.69 30.87
C PRO A 433 0.89 -11.32 32.08
N ASP A 434 0.67 -12.62 32.32
CA ASP A 434 1.30 -13.41 33.38
C ASP A 434 2.60 -14.11 32.94
N ASP A 435 2.76 -14.31 31.63
CA ASP A 435 3.93 -14.94 31.02
C ASP A 435 4.24 -14.31 29.63
N PRO A 436 5.03 -13.22 29.57
CA PRO A 436 5.27 -12.50 28.32
C PRO A 436 6.13 -13.27 27.29
N ASP A 437 6.65 -14.46 27.63
CA ASP A 437 7.33 -15.30 26.65
C ASP A 437 6.34 -16.15 25.84
N ILE A 438 5.06 -16.20 26.23
CA ILE A 438 3.99 -16.84 25.45
C ILE A 438 3.21 -15.77 24.70
N ILE A 439 3.28 -15.85 23.37
CA ILE A 439 2.74 -14.86 22.45
C ILE A 439 1.81 -15.53 21.46
N TYR A 440 0.66 -14.91 21.21
CA TYR A 440 -0.26 -15.30 20.15
C TYR A 440 -0.18 -14.26 19.03
N ALA A 441 0.11 -14.71 17.82
CA ALA A 441 0.32 -13.82 16.69
C ALA A 441 -0.48 -14.31 15.49
N GLY A 442 -1.26 -13.39 14.92
CA GLY A 442 -2.07 -13.62 13.73
C GLY A 442 -1.28 -13.52 12.42
N GLU A 443 -1.97 -13.93 11.37
CA GLU A 443 -1.66 -13.74 9.96
C GLU A 443 -2.99 -13.67 9.20
N TYR A 444 -2.97 -13.27 7.93
CA TYR A 444 -4.11 -13.31 7.03
C TYR A 444 -4.73 -14.72 6.96
N GLN A 445 -5.95 -14.79 6.42
CA GLN A 445 -6.72 -16.05 6.26
C GLN A 445 -7.01 -16.78 7.58
N GLY A 446 -7.06 -16.06 8.70
CA GLY A 446 -7.41 -16.65 10.02
C GLY A 446 -6.31 -17.53 10.60
N ILE A 447 -5.09 -17.41 10.06
CA ILE A 447 -3.93 -18.08 10.61
C ILE A 447 -3.58 -17.42 11.95
N ILE A 448 -3.37 -18.24 12.97
CA ILE A 448 -2.90 -17.79 14.27
C ILE A 448 -1.93 -18.82 14.83
N THR A 449 -0.88 -18.34 15.47
CA THR A 449 0.15 -19.19 16.09
C THR A 449 0.33 -18.86 17.56
N ARG A 450 0.77 -19.87 18.32
CA ARG A 450 1.34 -19.73 19.67
C ARG A 450 2.85 -19.82 19.56
N HIS A 451 3.55 -18.78 19.97
CA HIS A 451 5.01 -18.73 20.05
C HIS A 451 5.48 -18.76 21.51
N ASP A 452 6.45 -19.61 21.81
CA ASP A 452 7.18 -19.62 23.07
C ASP A 452 8.60 -19.12 22.84
N ARG A 453 8.89 -17.94 23.39
CA ARG A 453 10.17 -17.26 23.18
C ARG A 453 11.35 -18.00 23.83
N ARG A 454 11.13 -18.74 24.92
CA ARG A 454 12.19 -19.46 25.64
C ARG A 454 12.72 -20.61 24.82
N THR A 455 11.80 -21.37 24.23
CA THR A 455 12.11 -22.55 23.43
C THR A 455 12.26 -22.23 21.93
N ARG A 456 11.80 -21.05 21.52
CA ARG A 456 11.66 -20.62 20.12
C ARG A 456 10.72 -21.51 19.30
N GLN A 457 9.81 -22.22 19.95
CA GLN A 457 8.84 -23.06 19.28
C GLN A 457 7.59 -22.26 18.91
N THR A 458 7.14 -22.45 17.68
CA THR A 458 5.87 -21.89 17.17
C THR A 458 4.94 -23.04 16.79
N ARG A 459 3.69 -22.99 17.27
CA ARG A 459 2.64 -23.96 16.95
C ARG A 459 1.50 -23.25 16.22
N LEU A 460 1.07 -23.81 15.09
CA LEU A 460 -0.17 -23.38 14.44
C LEU A 460 -1.36 -23.74 15.32
N ILE A 461 -2.20 -22.76 15.61
CA ILE A 461 -3.39 -22.92 16.47
C ILE A 461 -4.64 -22.34 15.80
N SER A 462 -4.69 -22.31 14.47
CA SER A 462 -5.85 -21.82 13.72
C SER A 462 -7.12 -22.55 14.11
N VAL A 463 -8.23 -21.80 14.20
CA VAL A 463 -9.58 -22.35 14.48
C VAL A 463 -9.95 -23.44 13.47
N TRP A 464 -9.59 -23.21 12.21
CA TRP A 464 -9.84 -24.12 11.11
C TRP A 464 -8.73 -23.94 10.07
N PRO A 465 -7.73 -24.84 10.02
CA PRO A 465 -6.57 -24.69 9.15
C PRO A 465 -6.91 -25.12 7.72
N GLU A 466 -7.47 -24.21 6.93
CA GLU A 466 -7.70 -24.40 5.49
C GLU A 466 -7.03 -23.28 4.68
N SER A 467 -6.53 -23.61 3.48
CA SER A 467 -6.05 -22.61 2.54
C SER A 467 -7.27 -21.98 1.85
N SER A 468 -7.38 -20.66 1.89
CA SER A 468 -8.51 -19.93 1.27
C SER A 468 -8.11 -19.16 0.01
N SER A 469 -6.82 -19.10 -0.31
CA SER A 469 -6.30 -18.47 -1.53
C SER A 469 -7.00 -19.00 -2.79
N GLY A 470 -7.58 -18.09 -3.56
CA GLY A 470 -8.31 -18.41 -4.79
C GLY A 470 -9.83 -18.56 -4.61
N GLU A 471 -10.32 -18.72 -3.37
CA GLU A 471 -11.74 -18.95 -3.08
C GLU A 471 -12.48 -17.65 -2.68
N GLY A 472 -13.78 -17.60 -2.99
CA GLY A 472 -14.65 -16.55 -2.46
C GLY A 472 -14.96 -16.81 -0.99
N ALA A 473 -15.21 -15.75 -0.21
CA ALA A 473 -15.50 -15.86 1.22
C ALA A 473 -16.73 -16.75 1.54
N GLY A 474 -17.63 -16.95 0.57
CA GLY A 474 -18.84 -17.76 0.71
C GLY A 474 -18.59 -19.27 0.62
N ASP A 475 -17.45 -19.69 0.07
CA ASP A 475 -17.07 -21.09 -0.06
C ASP A 475 -16.37 -21.60 1.22
N LEU A 476 -15.92 -20.68 2.08
CA LEU A 476 -15.22 -20.98 3.33
C LEU A 476 -16.16 -21.36 4.46
N ARG A 477 -15.71 -22.28 5.31
CA ARG A 477 -16.47 -22.66 6.52
C ARG A 477 -16.56 -21.50 7.51
N TYR A 478 -15.40 -20.87 7.74
CA TYR A 478 -15.27 -19.68 8.56
C TYR A 478 -14.46 -18.66 7.79
N ARG A 479 -14.99 -17.45 7.69
CA ARG A 479 -14.33 -16.35 6.99
C ARG A 479 -13.67 -15.44 8.01
N PHE A 480 -12.39 -15.17 7.78
CA PHE A 480 -11.56 -14.32 8.62
C PHE A 480 -11.10 -13.14 7.80
N GLN A 481 -11.05 -11.97 8.42
CA GLN A 481 -10.52 -10.78 7.77
C GLN A 481 -8.99 -10.87 7.66
N TRP A 482 -8.38 -10.11 6.74
CA TRP A 482 -6.93 -9.92 6.63
C TRP A 482 -6.24 -9.68 7.99
N THR A 483 -6.88 -8.90 8.85
CA THR A 483 -6.45 -8.53 10.20
C THR A 483 -7.43 -9.04 11.26
N ALA A 484 -7.75 -10.34 11.22
CA ALA A 484 -8.73 -10.94 12.13
C ALA A 484 -8.40 -10.66 13.62
N PRO A 485 -9.36 -10.18 14.44
CA PRO A 485 -9.10 -9.84 15.84
C PRO A 485 -8.58 -11.02 16.66
N ILE A 486 -7.59 -10.73 17.50
CA ILE A 486 -7.04 -11.62 18.52
C ILE A 486 -7.01 -10.85 19.83
N ALA A 487 -7.63 -11.39 20.88
CA ALA A 487 -7.72 -10.71 22.17
C ALA A 487 -7.57 -11.69 23.32
N LEU A 488 -6.78 -11.33 24.32
CA LEU A 488 -6.76 -12.00 25.61
C LEU A 488 -7.81 -11.42 26.55
N SER A 489 -8.39 -12.25 27.40
CA SER A 489 -9.27 -11.77 28.46
C SER A 489 -8.49 -10.91 29.45
N PRO A 490 -8.98 -9.71 29.82
CA PRO A 490 -8.39 -8.93 30.91
C PRO A 490 -8.62 -9.57 32.29
N HIS A 491 -9.42 -10.64 32.38
CA HIS A 491 -9.78 -11.29 33.64
C HIS A 491 -9.17 -12.68 33.83
N ASP A 492 -8.68 -13.32 32.76
CA ASP A 492 -8.11 -14.67 32.80
C ASP A 492 -7.08 -14.85 31.68
N PRO A 493 -5.77 -14.95 31.99
CA PRO A 493 -4.73 -15.04 30.97
C PRO A 493 -4.78 -16.32 30.13
N ASN A 494 -5.54 -17.34 30.55
CA ASN A 494 -5.72 -18.56 29.76
C ASN A 494 -6.81 -18.44 28.69
N VAL A 495 -7.61 -17.36 28.71
CA VAL A 495 -8.71 -17.15 27.77
C VAL A 495 -8.26 -16.28 26.62
N LEU A 496 -8.23 -16.86 25.43
CA LEU A 496 -7.90 -16.20 24.18
C LEU A 496 -9.11 -16.27 23.23
N TYR A 497 -9.37 -15.15 22.55
CA TYR A 497 -10.40 -15.01 21.55
C TYR A 497 -9.78 -14.80 20.17
N HIS A 498 -10.38 -15.42 19.15
CA HIS A 498 -10.09 -15.15 17.75
C HIS A 498 -11.39 -15.01 16.96
N CYS A 499 -11.46 -14.04 16.05
CA CYS A 499 -12.73 -13.62 15.47
C CYS A 499 -12.72 -13.74 13.94
N GLY A 500 -13.64 -14.54 13.41
CA GLY A 500 -14.00 -14.58 11.98
C GLY A 500 -15.40 -13.99 11.78
N ASN A 501 -16.28 -14.64 11.04
CA ASN A 501 -17.72 -14.33 11.08
C ASN A 501 -18.38 -14.69 12.42
N ARG A 502 -17.70 -15.50 13.23
CA ARG A 502 -18.08 -15.88 14.60
C ARG A 502 -16.94 -15.57 15.57
N ILE A 503 -17.27 -15.54 16.85
CA ILE A 503 -16.29 -15.44 17.94
C ILE A 503 -15.91 -16.84 18.39
N PHE A 504 -14.60 -17.12 18.39
CA PHE A 504 -14.03 -18.36 18.89
C PHE A 504 -13.26 -18.09 20.18
N ARG A 505 -13.33 -19.03 21.12
CA ARG A 505 -12.62 -18.98 22.40
C ARG A 505 -11.81 -20.24 22.61
N THR A 506 -10.60 -20.10 23.12
CA THR A 506 -9.79 -21.20 23.66
C THR A 506 -9.45 -20.93 25.12
N ARG A 507 -9.25 -22.01 25.88
CA ARG A 507 -8.79 -22.00 27.29
C ARG A 507 -7.52 -22.83 27.51
N ASN A 508 -6.96 -23.37 26.43
CA ASN A 508 -5.85 -24.32 26.40
C ASN A 508 -4.84 -23.93 25.30
N GLU A 509 -4.58 -22.64 25.18
CA GLU A 509 -3.55 -22.09 24.29
C GLU A 509 -3.70 -22.56 22.83
N GLY A 510 -4.96 -22.66 22.37
CA GLY A 510 -5.31 -22.97 20.99
C GLY A 510 -5.28 -24.45 20.62
N GLU A 511 -5.20 -25.37 21.59
CA GLU A 511 -5.36 -26.81 21.31
C GLU A 511 -6.78 -27.18 20.88
N SER A 512 -7.76 -26.46 21.40
CA SER A 512 -9.13 -26.53 20.91
C SER A 512 -9.83 -25.17 20.99
N TRP A 513 -10.81 -25.00 20.10
CA TRP A 513 -11.61 -23.78 19.97
C TRP A 513 -13.10 -24.08 20.09
N GLU A 514 -13.79 -23.24 20.85
CA GLU A 514 -15.25 -23.23 20.98
C GLU A 514 -15.82 -22.02 20.24
N ALA A 515 -16.80 -22.25 19.36
CA ALA A 515 -17.57 -21.15 18.79
C ALA A 515 -18.59 -20.66 19.82
N ILE A 516 -18.41 -19.44 20.32
CA ILE A 516 -19.23 -18.84 21.39
C ILE A 516 -20.20 -17.79 20.85
N SER A 517 -20.47 -17.81 19.54
CA SER A 517 -21.47 -16.95 18.91
C SER A 517 -22.06 -17.62 17.68
N PRO A 518 -23.26 -17.20 17.24
CA PRO A 518 -23.68 -17.40 15.86
C PRO A 518 -22.83 -16.52 14.92
N ASP A 519 -23.15 -16.53 13.62
CA ASP A 519 -22.66 -15.51 12.70
C ASP A 519 -23.17 -14.14 13.14
N LEU A 520 -22.27 -13.20 13.45
CA LEU A 520 -22.60 -11.87 13.97
C LEU A 520 -22.63 -10.79 12.88
N THR A 521 -22.70 -11.21 11.63
CA THR A 521 -22.61 -10.34 10.45
C THR A 521 -23.91 -10.40 9.65
N ARG A 522 -24.04 -9.55 8.64
CA ARG A 522 -25.17 -9.58 7.71
C ARG A 522 -25.12 -10.80 6.78
N ASN A 523 -23.93 -11.37 6.56
CA ASN A 523 -23.71 -12.56 5.74
C ASN A 523 -24.41 -12.48 4.37
N ASP A 524 -24.29 -11.33 3.68
CA ASP A 524 -24.95 -11.09 2.40
C ASP A 524 -24.23 -11.84 1.28
N PRO A 525 -24.84 -12.87 0.65
CA PRO A 525 -24.17 -13.69 -0.36
C PRO A 525 -23.64 -12.89 -1.56
N LYS A 526 -24.22 -11.72 -1.84
CA LYS A 526 -23.78 -10.84 -2.94
C LYS A 526 -22.39 -10.22 -2.72
N ARG A 527 -21.86 -10.30 -1.49
CA ARG A 527 -20.56 -9.76 -1.09
C ARG A 527 -19.56 -10.82 -0.66
N LEU A 528 -19.86 -12.09 -0.94
CA LEU A 528 -19.03 -13.24 -0.56
C LEU A 528 -18.43 -13.98 -1.76
N GLY A 529 -18.68 -13.48 -2.98
CA GLY A 529 -18.17 -14.08 -4.20
C GLY A 529 -16.69 -13.78 -4.46
N ALA A 530 -16.16 -14.39 -5.52
CA ALA A 530 -14.80 -14.13 -5.99
C ALA A 530 -14.61 -12.69 -6.50
N SER A 531 -13.49 -12.08 -6.14
CA SER A 531 -13.08 -10.72 -6.51
C SER A 531 -12.11 -10.70 -7.70
N GLY A 532 -11.95 -9.53 -8.34
CA GLY A 532 -11.03 -9.24 -9.44
C GLY A 532 -11.70 -8.87 -10.77
N GLY A 533 -13.01 -9.08 -10.91
CA GLY A 533 -13.75 -8.73 -12.11
C GLY A 533 -13.60 -9.75 -13.24
N PRO A 534 -13.76 -9.35 -14.52
CA PRO A 534 -13.86 -10.28 -15.64
C PRO A 534 -12.53 -10.86 -16.14
N ILE A 535 -11.39 -10.19 -15.92
CA ILE A 535 -10.10 -10.59 -16.50
C ILE A 535 -9.27 -11.41 -15.49
N THR A 536 -8.74 -10.73 -14.45
CA THR A 536 -7.85 -11.35 -13.46
C THR A 536 -8.54 -11.40 -12.11
N LYS A 537 -8.69 -12.60 -11.54
CA LYS A 537 -9.24 -12.76 -10.19
C LYS A 537 -8.22 -12.38 -9.11
N ASP A 538 -8.71 -11.93 -7.96
CA ASP A 538 -7.95 -11.55 -6.77
C ASP A 538 -8.69 -12.00 -5.51
N ASN A 539 -8.30 -13.16 -4.99
CA ASN A 539 -8.90 -13.81 -3.82
C ASN A 539 -7.78 -14.17 -2.83
N THR A 540 -7.12 -13.17 -2.29
CA THR A 540 -6.03 -13.37 -1.31
C THR A 540 -6.56 -13.39 0.14
N GLY A 541 -7.79 -12.92 0.34
CA GLY A 541 -8.44 -12.81 1.64
C GLY A 541 -8.59 -11.36 2.12
N ALA A 542 -7.92 -10.41 1.47
CA ALA A 542 -8.08 -8.98 1.77
C ALA A 542 -9.48 -8.45 1.39
N GLU A 543 -10.16 -9.16 0.49
CA GLU A 543 -11.50 -8.86 -0.01
C GLU A 543 -12.59 -9.61 0.78
N TYR A 544 -12.22 -10.38 1.79
CA TYR A 544 -13.19 -11.08 2.63
C TYR A 544 -13.95 -10.09 3.50
N TYR A 545 -15.27 -10.21 3.44
CA TYR A 545 -16.22 -9.29 4.01
C TYR A 545 -17.31 -10.04 4.78
N CYS A 546 -18.15 -9.32 5.51
CA CYS A 546 -19.08 -9.89 6.48
C CYS A 546 -18.30 -10.68 7.55
N THR A 547 -17.28 -10.06 8.14
CA THR A 547 -16.47 -10.61 9.23
C THR A 547 -16.64 -9.77 10.49
N VAL A 548 -16.38 -10.35 11.67
CA VAL A 548 -16.19 -9.57 12.90
C VAL A 548 -14.83 -8.88 12.79
N PHE A 549 -14.86 -7.56 12.69
CA PHE A 549 -13.70 -6.70 12.46
C PHE A 549 -13.15 -6.10 13.77
N ALA A 550 -14.00 -5.99 14.80
CA ALA A 550 -13.63 -5.47 16.10
C ALA A 550 -14.18 -6.36 17.21
N PHE A 551 -13.37 -6.60 18.24
CA PHE A 551 -13.77 -7.40 19.40
C PHE A 551 -13.10 -6.88 20.68
N ALA A 552 -13.86 -6.86 21.77
CA ALA A 552 -13.32 -6.57 23.10
C ALA A 552 -14.13 -7.28 24.20
N GLU A 553 -13.43 -7.83 25.20
CA GLU A 553 -14.04 -8.13 26.50
C GLU A 553 -13.94 -6.90 27.41
N SER A 554 -15.01 -6.61 28.16
CA SER A 554 -15.04 -5.49 29.09
C SER A 554 -13.97 -5.65 30.17
N PRO A 555 -13.10 -4.65 30.42
CA PRO A 555 -12.11 -4.72 31.50
C PRO A 555 -12.73 -4.60 32.90
N VAL A 556 -14.01 -4.17 33.00
CA VAL A 556 -14.69 -3.97 34.29
C VAL A 556 -15.65 -5.10 34.67
N ALA A 557 -16.13 -5.87 33.70
CA ALA A 557 -17.10 -6.93 33.92
C ALA A 557 -16.77 -8.17 33.08
N ARG A 558 -16.33 -9.23 33.75
CA ARG A 558 -16.04 -10.54 33.13
C ARG A 558 -17.27 -11.05 32.37
N GLY A 559 -17.04 -11.58 31.17
CA GLY A 559 -18.08 -12.19 30.34
C GLY A 559 -19.01 -11.19 29.63
N VAL A 560 -18.71 -9.88 29.69
CA VAL A 560 -19.34 -8.88 28.83
C VAL A 560 -18.47 -8.69 27.58
N LEU A 561 -18.96 -9.17 26.44
CA LEU A 561 -18.23 -9.21 25.18
C LEU A 561 -18.89 -8.28 24.16
N TRP A 562 -18.09 -7.51 23.43
CA TRP A 562 -18.53 -6.64 22.34
C TRP A 562 -17.91 -7.09 21.03
N ALA A 563 -18.72 -7.09 19.98
CA ALA A 563 -18.28 -7.41 18.62
C ALA A 563 -18.83 -6.39 17.63
N GLY A 564 -17.99 -5.94 16.71
CA GLY A 564 -18.31 -5.07 15.59
C GLY A 564 -17.94 -5.72 14.28
N SER A 565 -18.80 -5.65 13.26
CA SER A 565 -18.53 -6.22 11.94
C SER A 565 -18.11 -5.18 10.91
N ASP A 566 -17.43 -5.63 9.87
CA ASP A 566 -17.09 -4.81 8.68
C ASP A 566 -18.32 -4.43 7.83
N ASP A 567 -19.46 -5.08 8.10
CA ASP A 567 -20.76 -4.80 7.50
C ASP A 567 -21.74 -4.02 8.39
N GLY A 568 -21.24 -3.44 9.49
CA GLY A 568 -21.94 -2.39 10.23
C GLY A 568 -22.93 -2.89 11.27
N LEU A 569 -22.69 -4.05 11.85
CA LEU A 569 -23.44 -4.54 13.01
C LEU A 569 -22.58 -4.43 14.28
N VAL A 570 -23.23 -4.06 15.38
CA VAL A 570 -22.64 -4.07 16.72
C VAL A 570 -23.46 -5.01 17.59
N HIS A 571 -22.79 -5.96 18.23
CA HIS A 571 -23.40 -6.94 19.13
C HIS A 571 -22.75 -6.90 20.50
N VAL A 572 -23.54 -7.25 21.52
CA VAL A 572 -23.06 -7.43 22.89
C VAL A 572 -23.59 -8.73 23.47
N SER A 573 -22.71 -9.47 24.14
CA SER A 573 -23.06 -10.55 25.07
C SER A 573 -22.81 -10.07 26.50
N ARG A 574 -23.66 -10.50 27.44
CA ARG A 574 -23.52 -10.21 28.89
C ARG A 574 -23.45 -11.48 29.73
N ASP A 575 -23.28 -12.62 29.09
CA ASP A 575 -23.36 -13.96 29.68
C ASP A 575 -22.26 -14.89 29.13
N ASP A 576 -21.07 -14.32 28.90
CA ASP A 576 -19.86 -15.02 28.44
C ASP A 576 -20.06 -15.75 27.09
N GLY A 577 -20.75 -15.09 26.17
CA GLY A 577 -20.98 -15.56 24.79
C GLY A 577 -22.22 -16.43 24.61
N LYS A 578 -22.97 -16.78 25.66
CA LYS A 578 -24.14 -17.66 25.52
C LYS A 578 -25.25 -17.04 24.69
N THR A 579 -25.50 -15.74 24.86
CA THR A 579 -26.47 -14.98 24.06
C THR A 579 -25.85 -13.67 23.56
N TRP A 580 -26.27 -13.27 22.35
CA TRP A 580 -25.79 -12.05 21.69
C TRP A 580 -26.98 -11.19 21.29
N LYS A 581 -26.93 -9.91 21.67
CA LYS A 581 -27.93 -8.92 21.32
C LYS A 581 -27.35 -7.92 20.32
N ASN A 582 -28.02 -7.74 19.19
CA ASN A 582 -27.72 -6.64 18.27
C ASN A 582 -28.10 -5.30 18.93
N VAL A 583 -27.13 -4.43 19.06
CA VAL A 583 -27.23 -3.09 19.68
C VAL A 583 -26.72 -2.00 18.73
N THR A 584 -26.72 -2.28 17.42
CA THR A 584 -26.29 -1.35 16.38
C THR A 584 -27.00 0.00 16.53
N PRO A 585 -26.29 1.11 16.76
CA PRO A 585 -26.89 2.42 16.86
C PRO A 585 -27.58 2.80 15.54
N LYS A 586 -28.80 3.36 15.62
CA LYS A 586 -29.58 3.74 14.43
C LYS A 586 -28.90 4.77 13.53
N GLY A 587 -27.96 5.55 14.08
CA GLY A 587 -27.20 6.56 13.34
C GLY A 587 -26.00 6.03 12.57
N ILE A 588 -25.59 4.77 12.79
CA ILE A 588 -24.55 4.15 11.98
C ILE A 588 -25.12 3.84 10.59
N GLY A 589 -24.45 4.34 9.55
CA GLY A 589 -24.83 4.05 8.16
C GLY A 589 -24.82 2.55 7.89
N SER A 590 -25.70 2.08 7.00
CA SER A 590 -25.66 0.69 6.57
C SER A 590 -24.28 0.37 5.96
N TRP A 591 -23.71 -0.78 6.31
CA TRP A 591 -22.40 -1.24 5.79
C TRP A 591 -21.19 -0.41 6.25
N ALA A 592 -21.32 0.35 7.34
CA ALA A 592 -20.18 1.01 7.96
C ALA A 592 -19.20 -0.01 8.56
N LEU A 593 -17.90 0.26 8.44
CA LEU A 593 -16.87 -0.50 9.16
C LEU A 593 -16.95 -0.17 10.66
N VAL A 594 -17.14 -1.17 11.52
CA VAL A 594 -17.00 -1.01 12.98
C VAL A 594 -15.57 -1.39 13.37
N SER A 595 -14.82 -0.42 13.91
CA SER A 595 -13.43 -0.59 14.38
C SER A 595 -13.27 0.07 15.76
N ILE A 596 -12.28 -0.38 16.56
CA ILE A 596 -11.97 0.14 17.91
C ILE A 596 -10.50 0.45 18.09
#